data_AF-A0A1G7FN16-F1
#
_entry.id   AF-A0A1G7FN16-F1
#
_cell.length_a   1.000
_cell.length_b   1.000
_cell.length_c   1.000
_cell.angle_alpha   90.00
_cell.angle_beta   90.00
_cell.angle_gamma   90.00
#
_symmetry.space_group_name_H-M   'P 1'
#
loop_
_entity.id
_entity.type
_entity.pdbx_description
1 polymer ?
#
loop_
_entity_poly.entity_id
_entity_poly.type
_entity_poly.pdbx_seq_one_letter_code
_entity_poly.pdbx_strand_id
1 'polypeptide(L)' 'MSFGLYVFGYIVIIIGAAYLLHLAHVPQHWIAGLVIVLLGAGIVTGVANTRQKDKSE' A
#
# COMPACT_ATOMS: atom_id res chain seq x y z
N MET A 1 -13.47 0.49 12.93
CA MET A 1 -12.05 0.06 12.85
C MET A 1 -11.23 1.19 12.25
N SER A 2 -10.06 1.51 12.83
CA SER A 2 -9.32 2.74 12.51
C SER A 2 -8.71 2.69 11.10
N PHE A 3 -9.35 3.39 10.15
CA PHE A 3 -8.84 3.57 8.79
C PHE A 3 -7.44 4.19 8.77
N GLY A 4 -7.13 5.07 9.74
CA GLY A 4 -5.80 5.63 9.91
C GLY A 4 -4.73 4.58 10.21
N LEU A 5 -5.06 3.57 11.01
CA LEU A 5 -4.14 2.47 11.32
C LEU A 5 -3.89 1.58 10.09
N TYR A 6 -4.93 1.38 9.26
CA TYR A 6 -4.80 0.68 7.99
C TYR A 6 -3.84 1.40 7.03
N VAL A 7 -4.05 2.71 6.82
CA VAL A 7 -3.18 3.52 5.95
C VAL A 7 -1.75 3.53 6.48
N PHE A 8 -1.57 3.67 7.79
CA PHE A 8 -0.25 3.65 8.41
C PHE A 8 0.46 2.30 8.19
N GLY A 9 -0.21 1.18 8.48
CA GLY A 9 0.35 -0.15 8.24
C GLY A 9 0.69 -0.39 6.77
N TYR A 10 -0.14 0.13 5.86
CA TYR A 10 0.10 0.01 4.42
C TYR A 10 1.33 0.81 3.96
N ILE A 11 1.56 2.00 4.49
CA ILE A 11 2.77 2.80 4.22
C ILE A 11 4.02 2.06 4.70
N VAL A 12 3.96 1.45 5.89
CA VAL A 12 5.07 0.65 6.42
C VAL A 12 5.41 -0.53 5.48
N ILE A 13 4.40 -1.20 4.92
CA ILE A 13 4.59 -2.28 3.93
C ILE A 13 5.30 -1.75 2.68
N ILE A 14 4.87 -0.61 2.14
CA ILE A 14 5.48 -0.01 0.94
C ILE A 14 6.96 0.30 1.18
N ILE A 15 7.27 0.98 2.29
CA ILE A 15 8.64 1.38 2.64
C ILE A 15 9.51 0.14 2.88
N GLY A 16 9.00 -0.85 3.62
CA GLY A 16 9.70 -2.10 3.88
C GLY A 16 10.01 -2.89 2.60
N ALA A 17 9.05 -3.02 1.68
CA ALA A 17 9.25 -3.68 0.41
C ALA A 17 10.30 -2.95 -0.46
N ALA A 18 10.22 -1.62 -0.53
CA ALA A 18 11.20 -0.81 -1.27
C ALA A 18 12.62 -0.97 -0.69
N TYR A 19 12.74 -0.97 0.64
CA TYR A 19 14.02 -1.13 1.32
C TYR A 19 14.65 -2.51 1.09
N LEU A 20 13.84 -3.58 1.17
CA LEU A 20 14.32 -4.94 0.90
C LEU A 20 14.79 -5.10 -0.55
N LEU A 21 14.06 -4.54 -1.52
CA LEU A 21 14.47 -4.59 -2.93
C LEU A 21 15.74 -3.77 -3.19
N HIS A 22 15.88 -2.63 -2.51
CA HIS A 22 17.10 -1.83 -2.57
C HIS A 22 18.31 -2.62 -2.02
N LEU A 23 18.15 -3.31 -0.90
CA LEU A 23 19.20 -4.17 -0.33
C LEU A 23 19.52 -5.37 -1.24
N ALA A 24 18.52 -5.91 -1.93
CA ALA A 24 18.68 -6.95 -2.93
C ALA A 24 19.32 -6.47 -4.25
N HIS A 25 19.76 -5.20 -4.33
CA HIS A 25 20.38 -4.61 -5.51
C HIS A 25 19.49 -4.66 -6.77
N VAL A 26 18.17 -4.64 -6.56
CA VAL A 26 17.21 -4.56 -7.67
C VAL A 26 17.33 -3.19 -8.33
N PRO A 27 17.33 -3.11 -9.68
CA PRO A 27 17.43 -1.83 -10.36
C PRO A 27 16.32 -0.86 -9.94
N GLN A 28 16.68 0.40 -9.69
CA GLN A 28 15.78 1.39 -9.09
C GLN A 28 14.47 1.62 -9.87
N HIS A 29 14.48 1.42 -11.19
CA HIS A 29 13.28 1.52 -12.03
C HIS A 29 12.22 0.45 -11.68
N TRP A 30 12.65 -0.77 -11.34
CA TRP A 30 11.75 -1.83 -10.89
C TRP A 30 11.18 -1.54 -9.50
N ILE A 31 12.00 -0.99 -8.60
CA ILE A 31 11.55 -0.58 -7.26
C ILE A 31 10.48 0.50 -7.37
N ALA A 32 10.72 1.53 -8.20
CA ALA A 32 9.74 2.59 -8.45
C ALA A 32 8.43 2.04 -9.04
N GLY A 33 8.51 1.13 -10.01
CA GLY A 33 7.35 0.46 -10.59
C GLY A 33 6.53 -0.31 -9.53
N LEU A 34 7.21 -1.09 -8.68
CA LEU A 34 6.55 -1.84 -7.61
C LEU A 34 5.90 -0.94 -6.56
N VAL A 35 6.57 0.15 -6.17
CA VAL A 35 6.01 1.15 -5.25
C VAL A 35 4.75 1.81 -5.82
N ILE A 36 4.73 2.15 -7.11
CA ILE A 36 3.56 2.72 -7.79
C ILE A 36 2.39 1.73 -7.77
N VAL A 37 2.65 0.46 -8.09
CA VAL A 37 1.63 -0.60 -8.07
C VAL A 37 1.07 -0.80 -6.65
N LEU A 38 1.93 -0.86 -5.64
CA LEU A 38 1.51 -0.97 -4.25
C LEU A 38 0.68 0.24 -3.81
N LEU A 39 1.07 1.46 -4.18
CA LEU A 39 0.28 2.68 -3.92
C LEU A 39 -1.14 2.56 -4.49
N GLY A 40 -1.26 2.13 -5.75
CA GLY A 40 -2.56 1.90 -6.39
C GLY A 40 -3.41 0.86 -5.66
N ALA A 41 -2.81 -0.27 -5.28
CA ALA A 41 -3.50 -1.31 -4.50
C ALA A 41 -3.96 -0.82 -3.12
N GLY A 42 -3.18 0.07 -2.48
CA GLY A 42 -3.55 0.68 -1.20
C GLY A 42 -4.75 1.61 -1.31
N ILE A 43 -4.81 2.38 -2.40
CA ILE A 43 -5.98 3.24 -2.69
C ILE A 43 -7.22 2.39 -2.93
N VAL A 44 -7.14 1.36 -3.79
CA VAL A 44 -8.28 0.48 -4.09
C VAL A 44 -8.80 -0.21 -2.84
N THR A 45 -7.90 -0.75 -2.01
CA THR A 45 -8.26 -1.42 -0.76
C THR A 45 -8.80 -0.44 0.27
N GLY A 46 -8.24 0.78 0.35
CA GLY A 46 -8.76 1.86 1.17
C GLY A 46 -10.18 2.26 0.78
N VAL A 47 -10.46 2.43 -0.51
CA VAL A 47 -11.80 2.74 -1.05
C VAL A 47 -12.77 1.59 -0.83
N ALA A 48 -12.34 0.34 -0.97
CA ALA A 48 -13.18 -0.82 -0.68
C ALA A 48 -13.61 -0.87 0.79
N ASN A 49 -12.67 -0.58 1.71
CA ASN A 49 -12.95 -0.51 3.15
C ASN A 49 -13.89 0.65 3.52
N THR A 50 -13.81 1.80 2.84
CA THR A 50 -14.76 2.90 3.09
C THR A 50 -16.13 2.58 2.51
N ARG A 51 -16.21 1.95 1.33
CA ARG A 51 -17.47 1.62 0.65
C ARG A 51 -18.25 0.47 1.30
N GLN A 52 -17.59 -0.47 1.98
CA GLN A 52 -18.28 -1.50 2.77
C GLN A 52 -19.06 -0.92 3.96
N LYS A 53 -18.66 0.25 4.47
CA LYS A 53 -19.35 0.91 5.57
C LYS A 53 -20.73 1.45 5.18
N ASP A 54 -20.99 1.68 3.89
CA ASP A 54 -22.28 2.14 3.37
C ASP A 54 -23.28 0.99 3.08
N LYS A 55 -22.92 -0.28 3.34
CA LYS A 55 -23.88 -1.41 3.29
C LYS A 55 -24.38 -1.75 4.70
N SER A 56 -25.21 -0.87 5.24
CA SER A 56 -26.06 -1.19 6.39
C SER A 56 -27.31 -0.31 6.29
N GLU A 57 -28.27 -0.80 5.51
CA GLU A 57 -29.69 -0.51 5.65
C GLU A 57 -30.40 -1.84 5.92
#